data_AF-A0A535HJT8-F1
#
_entry.id   AF-A0A535HJT8-F1
#
_cell.length_a   1.000
_cell.length_b   1.000
_cell.length_c   1.000
_cell.angle_alpha   90.00
_cell.angle_beta   90.00
_cell.angle_gamma   90.00
#
_symmetry.space_group_name_H-M   'P 1'
#
loop_
_entity.id
_entity.type
_entity.pdbx_description
1 polymer ?
#
loop_
_entity_poly.entity_id
_entity_poly.type
_entity_poly.pdbx_seq_one_letter_code
_entity_poly.pdbx_strand_id
1 'polypeptide(L)' 'MESSRFERTVRTESSEIFAIYGGARRVGRIDLHYGRFEVHGTLLLEVDLTDDELQQVIDQIDEELVQTHDPEREDF' A
#
# COMPACT_ATOMS: atom_id res chain seq x y z
N MET A 1 -4.62 14.71 -5.73
CA MET A 1 -3.52 14.75 -4.72
C MET A 1 -2.17 14.69 -5.44
N GLU A 2 -1.06 15.10 -4.81
CA GLU A 2 0.28 14.67 -5.31
C GLU A 2 0.39 13.14 -5.24
N SER A 3 1.31 12.53 -6.00
CA SER A 3 1.54 11.07 -5.92
C SER A 3 1.84 10.65 -4.49
N SER A 4 1.20 9.57 -4.03
CA SER A 4 1.42 9.02 -2.70
C SER A 4 2.80 8.40 -2.63
N ARG A 5 3.48 8.60 -1.51
CA ARG A 5 4.73 7.90 -1.20
C ARG A 5 4.44 6.79 -0.19
N PHE A 6 4.78 5.56 -0.56
CA PHE A 6 4.65 4.39 0.31
C PHE A 6 5.97 4.09 1.01
N GLU A 7 5.96 4.06 2.34
CA GLU A 7 7.13 3.71 3.14
C GLU A 7 6.87 2.40 3.87
N ARG A 8 7.60 1.35 3.49
CA ARG A 8 7.46 0.03 4.09
C ARG A 8 7.97 0.05 5.53
N THR A 9 7.13 -0.38 6.45
CA THR A 9 7.42 -0.46 7.89
C THR A 9 7.53 -1.88 8.41
N VAL A 10 6.85 -2.85 7.75
CA VAL A 10 6.95 -4.27 8.06
C VAL A 10 7.04 -5.06 6.76
N ARG A 11 7.85 -6.12 6.79
CA ARG A 11 7.91 -7.16 5.76
C ARG A 11 7.98 -8.52 6.41
N THR A 12 7.11 -9.41 5.97
CA THR A 12 7.12 -10.84 6.31
C THR A 12 7.06 -11.64 5.01
N GLU A 13 7.03 -12.97 5.10
CA GLU A 13 6.90 -13.85 3.93
C GLU A 13 5.62 -13.57 3.12
N SER A 14 4.50 -13.30 3.80
CA SER A 14 3.18 -13.18 3.15
C SER A 14 2.47 -11.86 3.44
N SER A 15 3.13 -10.88 4.05
CA SER A 15 2.47 -9.61 4.40
C SER A 15 3.46 -8.44 4.48
N GLU A 16 2.99 -7.27 4.05
CA GLU A 16 3.72 -6.01 4.13
C GLU A 16 2.82 -4.91 4.69
N ILE A 17 3.42 -3.95 5.38
CA ILE A 17 2.73 -2.79 5.93
C ILE A 17 3.43 -1.53 5.46
N PHE A 18 2.67 -0.58 4.93
CA PHE A 18 3.20 0.68 4.44
C PHE A 18 2.53 1.86 5.12
N ALA A 19 3.34 2.83 5.58
CA ALA A 19 2.85 4.16 5.86
C ALA A 19 2.67 4.93 4.55
N ILE A 20 1.55 5.65 4.42
CA ILE A 20 1.21 6.41 3.21
C ILE A 20 1.41 7.90 3.49
N TYR A 21 2.14 8.58 2.62
CA TYR A 21 2.38 10.02 2.71
C TYR A 21 1.88 10.75 1.47
N GLY A 22 1.18 11.86 1.67
CA GLY A 22 0.90 12.88 0.65
C GLY A 22 1.82 14.08 0.89
N GLY A 23 2.84 14.25 0.05
CA GLY A 23 3.93 15.20 0.31
C GLY A 23 4.65 14.90 1.63
N ALA A 24 4.71 15.88 2.52
CA ALA A 24 5.31 15.73 3.85
C ALA A 24 4.34 15.21 4.94
N ARG A 25 3.04 15.07 4.63
CA ARG A 25 2.01 14.68 5.60
C ARG A 25 1.71 13.19 5.50
N ARG A 26 1.61 12.52 6.64
CA ARG A 26 1.09 11.16 6.72
C ARG A 26 -0.42 11.17 6.50
N VAL A 27 -0.89 10.39 5.52
CA VAL A 27 -2.31 10.31 5.15
C VAL A 27 -2.95 9.01 5.64
N GLY A 28 -2.15 7.97 5.89
CA GLY A 28 -2.68 6.70 6.39
C GLY A 28 -1.68 5.57 6.41
N ARG A 29 -2.22 4.34 6.36
CA ARG A 29 -1.48 3.09 6.34
C ARG A 29 -2.26 2.03 5.55
N ILE A 30 -1.54 1.18 4.83
CA ILE A 30 -2.11 -0.01 4.17
C ILE A 30 -1.41 -1.26 4.71
N ASP A 31 -2.21 -2.22 5.10
CA ASP A 31 -1.78 -3.56 5.50
C ASP A 31 -2.14 -4.52 4.37
N LEU A 32 -1.13 -5.11 3.73
CA LEU A 32 -1.29 -6.04 2.62
C LEU A 32 -0.96 -7.45 3.09
N HIS A 33 -1.86 -8.38 2.78
CA HIS A 33 -1.65 -9.82 2.92
C HIS A 33 -1.65 -10.45 1.52
N TYR A 34 -0.49 -10.94 1.11
CA TYR A 34 -0.28 -11.59 -0.18
C TYR A 34 -0.66 -13.07 -0.08
N GLY A 35 -1.86 -13.39 -0.56
CA GLY A 35 -2.30 -14.77 -0.75
C GLY A 35 -1.80 -15.34 -2.08
N ARG A 36 -2.02 -16.64 -2.30
CA ARG A 36 -1.58 -17.33 -3.52
C ARG A 36 -2.23 -16.82 -4.82
N PHE A 37 -3.48 -16.35 -4.72
CA PHE A 37 -4.28 -15.96 -5.89
C PHE A 37 -4.91 -14.57 -5.74
N GLU A 38 -4.85 -13.99 -4.56
CA GLU A 38 -5.50 -12.73 -4.22
C GLU A 38 -4.66 -11.99 -3.17
N VAL A 39 -4.75 -10.66 -3.19
CA VAL A 39 -4.14 -9.80 -2.18
C VAL A 39 -5.26 -9.15 -1.37
N HIS A 40 -5.20 -9.32 -0.05
CA HIS A 40 -6.13 -8.66 0.87
C HIS A 40 -5.48 -7.39 1.41
N GLY A 41 -6.21 -6.28 1.37
CA GLY A 41 -5.73 -4.97 1.82
C GLY A 41 -6.65 -4.36 2.86
N THR A 42 -6.10 -3.85 3.97
CA THR A 42 -6.83 -2.99 4.92
C THR A 42 -6.24 -1.60 4.91
N LEU A 43 -6.98 -0.64 4.34
CA LEU A 43 -6.58 0.77 4.26
C LEU A 43 -7.15 1.54 5.47
N LEU A 44 -6.27 2.16 6.24
CA LEU A 44 -6.62 3.07 7.33
C LEU A 44 -6.21 4.48 6.96
N LEU A 45 -7.18 5.40 6.92
CA LEU A 45 -6.95 6.81 6.64
C LEU A 45 -6.95 7.62 7.94
N GLU A 46 -6.02 8.56 8.03
CA GLU A 46 -5.89 9.49 9.16
C GLU A 46 -6.34 10.91 8.77
N VAL A 47 -6.87 11.04 7.56
CA VAL A 47 -7.33 12.29 6.94
C VAL A 47 -8.59 12.00 6.15
N ASP A 48 -9.46 12.99 6.03
CA ASP A 48 -10.57 12.92 5.09
C ASP A 48 -10.04 13.15 3.66
N LEU A 49 -10.36 12.22 2.78
CA LEU A 49 -10.09 12.30 1.35
C LEU A 49 -11.40 12.43 0.60
N THR A 50 -11.39 13.13 -0.52
CA THR A 50 -12.47 13.02 -1.51
C THR A 50 -12.48 11.64 -2.15
N ASP A 51 -13.61 11.22 -2.72
CA ASP A 51 -13.71 9.91 -3.39
C ASP A 51 -12.69 9.76 -4.52
N ASP A 52 -12.44 10.83 -5.30
CA ASP A 52 -11.45 10.85 -6.38
C ASP A 52 -10.01 10.69 -5.86
N GLU A 53 -9.69 11.28 -4.71
CA GLU A 53 -8.37 11.16 -4.08
C GLU A 53 -8.18 9.77 -3.48
N LEU A 54 -9.22 9.22 -2.86
CA LEU A 54 -9.20 7.85 -2.36
C LEU A 54 -8.96 6.86 -3.51
N GLN A 55 -9.68 7.02 -4.63
CA GLN A 55 -9.48 6.17 -5.81
C GLN A 55 -8.05 6.26 -6.34
N GLN A 56 -7.47 7.47 -6.43
CA GLN A 56 -6.07 7.65 -6.83
C GLN A 56 -5.08 6.92 -5.91
N VAL A 57 -5.32 6.91 -4.60
CA VAL A 57 -4.48 6.16 -3.64
C VAL A 57 -4.60 4.65 -3.87
N ILE A 58 -5.82 4.15 -4.09
CA ILE A 58 -6.08 2.73 -4.36
C ILE A 58 -5.39 2.28 -5.66
N ASP A 59 -5.52 3.07 -6.72
CA ASP A 59 -4.90 2.76 -8.02
C ASP A 59 -3.37 2.70 -7.91
N GLN A 60 -2.75 3.63 -7.17
CA GLN A 60 -1.31 3.61 -6.93
C GLN A 60 -0.87 2.43 -6.04
N ILE A 61 -1.67 2.02 -5.05
CA ILE A 61 -1.39 0.82 -4.25
C ILE A 61 -1.37 -0.42 -5.16
N ASP A 62 -2.34 -0.54 -6.07
CA ASP A 62 -2.42 -1.66 -7.01
C ASP A 62 -1.20 -1.69 -7.94
N GLU A 63 -0.90 -0.56 -8.58
CA GLU A 63 0.22 -0.43 -9.51
C GLU A 63 1.59 -0.63 -8.85
N GLU A 64 1.84 0.02 -7.70
CA GLU A 64 3.17 0.03 -7.09
C GLU A 64 3.42 -1.11 -6.11
N LEU A 65 2.41 -1.60 -5.39
CA LEU A 65 2.61 -2.54 -4.27
C LEU A 65 2.05 -3.94 -4.55
N VAL A 66 1.02 -4.05 -5.39
CA VAL A 66 0.39 -5.34 -5.73
C VAL A 66 1.00 -5.90 -7.01
N GLN A 67 0.99 -5.15 -8.11
CA GLN A 67 1.48 -5.64 -9.40
C GLN A 67 3.00 -5.85 -9.44
N THR A 68 3.76 -5.15 -8.61
CA THR A 68 5.23 -5.33 -8.50
C THR A 68 5.63 -6.39 -7.47
N HIS A 69 4.66 -6.97 -6.75
CA HIS A 69 4.94 -8.01 -5.78
C HIS A 69 5.41 -9.27 -6.49
N ASP A 70 6.68 -9.62 -6.26
CA ASP A 70 7.26 -10.87 -6.72
C ASP A 70 7.13 -11.91 -5.60
N PRO A 71 6.28 -12.94 -5.77
CA PRO A 71 6.08 -13.98 -4.76
C PRO A 71 7.32 -14.87 -4.58
N GLU A 72 8.27 -14.87 -5.51
CA GLU A 72 9.48 -15.69 -5.49
C GLU A 72 10.72 -14.81 -5.26
N ARG A 73 10.90 -14.28 -4.05
CA ARG A 73 12.19 -13.66 -3.68
C ARG A 73 13.04 -14.62 -2.85
N GLU A 74 14.05 -15.17 -3.50
CA GLU A 74 15.03 -16.19 -3.06
C GLU A 74 15.94 -15.79 -1.88
N ASP A 75 15.52 -14.91 -0.97
CA ASP A 75 16.36 -14.43 0.14
C ASP A 75 15.80 -14.86 1.51
N PHE A 76 15.80 -16.18 1.77
CA PHE A 76 15.99 -16.77 3.11
C PHE A 76 16.74 -18.11 3.01
#